data_AF-A0A158DSV6-F1
#
_entry.id   AF-A0A158DSV6-F1
#
_cell.length_a   1.000
_cell.length_b   1.000
_cell.length_c   1.000
_cell.angle_alpha   90.00
_cell.angle_beta   90.00
_cell.angle_gamma   90.00
#
_symmetry.space_group_name_H-M   'P 1'
#
loop_
_entity.id
_entity.type
_entity.pdbx_description
1 polymer ?
#
loop_
_entity_poly.entity_id
_entity_poly.type
_entity_poly.pdbx_seq_one_letter_code
_entity_poly.pdbx_strand_id
1 'polypeptide(L)'
;MLALTLVGPRSIVAGLQYFEFEDPDLQYSTGYRAKMQEILPRHTLDHYPALNTDEARRIVREFIALPDDVRGVMRVALKRINQAHLRHDVGDKAVELATAFEALLGDGGTNEMTHKITVRSVRLLGGTLSEREINKVIVNKMYSVRSKLVHTGKVDETKKVNVRGEQLTSQEIVDQALLLGVRVATKIIFDKKIPDWEAFDIREHCAVIPEIE
;
A
#
# COMPACT_ATOMS: atom_id res chain seq x y z
N MET A 1 -6.72 -13.85 1.16
CA MET A 1 -5.26 -14.04 1.27
C MET A 1 -4.54 -12.72 0.97
N LEU A 2 -4.68 -11.68 1.81
CA LEU A 2 -4.27 -10.29 1.48
C LEU A 2 -2.75 -10.04 1.49
N ALA A 3 -1.95 -10.90 2.12
CA ALA A 3 -0.50 -10.69 2.26
C ALA A 3 0.27 -10.77 0.93
N LEU A 4 -0.25 -11.50 -0.06
CA LEU A 4 0.39 -11.60 -1.39
C LEU A 4 0.35 -10.28 -2.17
N THR A 5 -0.51 -9.34 -1.79
CA THR A 5 -0.53 -7.96 -2.32
C THR A 5 0.79 -7.23 -2.08
N LEU A 6 1.62 -7.68 -1.13
CA LEU A 6 2.94 -7.09 -0.88
C LEU A 6 4.05 -7.67 -1.74
N VAL A 7 3.82 -8.83 -2.36
CA VAL A 7 4.80 -9.45 -3.26
C VAL A 7 4.59 -8.82 -4.63
N GLY A 8 5.05 -7.57 -4.77
CA GLY A 8 4.84 -6.75 -5.96
C GLY A 8 3.39 -6.30 -6.18
N PRO A 9 3.12 -5.55 -7.27
CA PRO A 9 1.82 -5.08 -7.65
C PRO A 9 1.02 -6.21 -8.30
N ARG A 10 0.67 -7.19 -7.46
CA ARG A 10 -0.10 -8.35 -7.85
C ARG A 10 -1.48 -8.23 -7.24
N SER A 11 -2.47 -8.13 -8.11
CA SER A 11 -3.86 -8.22 -7.71
C SER A 11 -4.27 -9.69 -7.64
N ILE A 12 -4.86 -10.11 -6.54
CA ILE A 12 -5.51 -11.41 -6.47
C ILE A 12 -6.84 -11.26 -7.20
N VAL A 13 -6.96 -11.91 -8.36
CA VAL A 13 -8.25 -12.02 -9.03
C VAL A 13 -8.91 -13.33 -8.61
N ALA A 14 -10.11 -13.26 -8.04
CA ALA A 14 -10.92 -14.44 -7.84
C ALA A 14 -11.38 -14.93 -9.21
N GLY A 15 -10.79 -16.04 -9.69
CA GLY A 15 -11.23 -16.65 -10.94
C GLY A 15 -12.72 -16.98 -10.87
N LEU A 16 -13.45 -16.69 -11.96
CA LEU A 16 -14.81 -17.18 -12.15
C LEU A 16 -14.78 -18.70 -12.03
N GLN A 17 -15.25 -19.25 -10.92
CA GLN A 17 -15.47 -20.67 -10.81
C GLN A 17 -16.82 -20.94 -11.48
N TYR A 18 -16.78 -21.40 -12.73
CA TYR A 18 -17.95 -21.94 -13.41
C TYR A 18 -18.27 -23.27 -12.73
N PHE A 19 -19.47 -23.40 -12.19
CA PHE A 19 -20.01 -24.67 -11.72
C PHE A 19 -21.36 -24.89 -12.42
N GLU A 20 -21.38 -25.81 -13.38
CA GLU A 20 -22.63 -26.38 -13.87
C GLU A 20 -23.16 -27.30 -12.77
N PHE A 21 -24.34 -26.99 -12.24
CA PHE A 21 -24.98 -27.82 -11.23
C PHE A 21 -26.11 -28.65 -11.85
N GLU A 22 -25.83 -29.92 -12.08
CA GLU A 22 -26.84 -30.98 -12.01
C GLU A 22 -26.39 -31.99 -10.96
N ASP A 23 -26.39 -31.60 -9.67
CA ASP A 23 -26.16 -32.57 -8.59
C ASP A 23 -27.02 -32.25 -7.34
N PRO A 24 -27.99 -33.10 -6.98
CA PRO A 24 -28.82 -32.96 -5.79
C PRO A 24 -28.04 -32.95 -4.46
N ASP A 25 -26.80 -33.47 -4.44
CA ASP A 25 -25.99 -33.63 -3.23
C ASP A 25 -25.36 -32.31 -2.74
N LEU A 26 -25.46 -31.24 -3.53
CA LEU A 26 -24.88 -29.95 -3.20
C LEU A 26 -25.62 -29.13 -2.13
N GLN A 27 -26.76 -29.62 -1.62
CA GLN A 27 -27.49 -29.00 -0.51
C GLN A 27 -26.67 -28.96 0.80
N TYR A 28 -25.63 -29.80 0.90
CA TYR A 28 -24.74 -29.87 2.07
C TYR A 28 -23.43 -29.08 1.89
N SER A 29 -23.24 -28.43 0.75
CA SER A 29 -22.03 -27.64 0.48
C SER A 29 -22.08 -26.29 1.19
N THR A 30 -21.23 -26.08 2.20
CA THR A 30 -20.89 -24.73 2.67
C THR A 30 -20.08 -24.03 1.59
N GLY A 31 -20.75 -23.48 0.59
CA GLY A 31 -20.13 -22.84 -0.56
C GLY A 31 -19.17 -21.73 -0.13
N TYR A 32 -17.93 -21.80 -0.61
CA TYR A 32 -16.97 -20.72 -0.48
C TYR A 32 -17.45 -19.53 -1.34
N ARG A 33 -18.11 -18.55 -0.72
CA ARG A 33 -18.49 -17.30 -1.39
C ARG A 33 -17.25 -16.42 -1.54
N ALA A 34 -16.54 -16.56 -2.67
CA ALA A 34 -15.60 -15.53 -3.09
C ALA A 34 -16.40 -14.23 -3.32
N LYS A 35 -15.98 -13.11 -2.71
CA LYS A 35 -16.59 -11.82 -3.04
C LYS A 35 -16.24 -11.51 -4.50
N MET A 36 -17.27 -11.40 -5.33
CA MET A 36 -17.12 -10.97 -6.71
C MET A 36 -16.37 -9.64 -6.73
N GLN A 37 -15.31 -9.55 -7.52
CA GLN A 37 -14.56 -8.31 -7.69
C GLN A 37 -15.33 -7.39 -8.61
N GLU A 38 -15.64 -6.20 -8.10
CA GLU A 38 -16.31 -5.15 -8.85
C GLU A 38 -15.40 -4.55 -9.94
N ILE A 39 -14.09 -4.51 -9.66
CA ILE A 39 -13.07 -3.91 -10.53
C ILE A 39 -12.02 -4.97 -10.86
N LEU A 40 -11.84 -5.23 -12.15
CA LEU A 40 -10.78 -6.09 -12.68
C LEU A 40 -9.61 -5.23 -13.14
N PRO A 41 -8.35 -5.64 -12.90
CA PRO A 41 -7.19 -4.85 -13.32
C PRO A 41 -7.15 -4.74 -14.86
N ARG A 42 -7.07 -3.51 -15.38
CA ARG A 42 -6.94 -3.22 -16.82
C ARG A 42 -5.49 -3.12 -17.29
N HIS A 43 -4.58 -2.86 -16.36
CA HIS A 43 -3.17 -2.68 -16.65
C HIS A 43 -2.36 -3.76 -15.95
N THR A 44 -1.61 -4.53 -16.73
CA THR A 44 -0.39 -5.18 -16.27
C THR A 44 0.66 -4.08 -16.15
N LEU A 45 1.33 -3.97 -15.00
CA LEU A 45 2.59 -3.24 -15.00
C LEU A 45 3.53 -4.05 -15.87
N ASP A 46 3.81 -3.57 -17.08
CA ASP A 46 4.32 -4.39 -18.20
C ASP A 46 5.72 -5.00 -17.98
N HIS A 47 6.37 -4.76 -16.84
CA HIS A 47 7.69 -5.31 -16.54
C HIS A 47 7.83 -5.61 -15.04
N TYR A 48 6.98 -6.47 -14.47
CA TYR A 48 7.21 -6.98 -13.11
C TYR A 48 7.98 -8.30 -13.13
N PRO A 49 9.05 -8.46 -12.31
CA PRO A 49 9.81 -9.71 -12.25
C PRO A 49 8.91 -10.88 -11.85
N ALA A 50 9.27 -12.10 -12.26
CA ALA A 50 8.55 -13.31 -11.87
C ALA A 50 8.34 -13.40 -10.35
N LEU A 51 7.27 -14.09 -9.93
CA LEU A 51 6.95 -14.23 -8.51
C LEU A 51 8.11 -14.93 -7.79
N ASN A 52 8.76 -14.23 -6.86
CA ASN A 52 9.69 -14.87 -5.94
C ASN A 52 8.89 -15.66 -4.90
N THR A 53 8.89 -16.98 -5.04
CA THR A 53 8.13 -17.90 -4.19
C THR A 53 8.61 -17.91 -2.75
N ASP A 54 9.91 -17.72 -2.51
CA ASP A 54 10.49 -17.71 -1.18
C ASP A 54 10.16 -16.42 -0.42
N GLU A 55 10.23 -15.28 -1.10
CA GLU A 55 9.75 -14.00 -0.56
C GLU A 55 8.26 -14.08 -0.23
N ALA A 56 7.44 -14.61 -1.14
CA ALA A 56 6.01 -14.77 -0.93
C ALA A 56 5.69 -15.65 0.29
N ARG A 57 6.35 -16.81 0.41
CA ARG A 57 6.21 -17.71 1.56
C ARG A 57 6.60 -17.03 2.86
N ARG A 58 7.70 -16.25 2.85
CA ARG A 58 8.18 -15.52 4.01
C ARG A 58 7.17 -14.46 4.45
N ILE A 59 6.69 -13.61 3.55
CA ILE A 59 5.70 -12.56 3.89
C ILE A 59 4.41 -13.16 4.42
N VAL A 60 3.88 -14.21 3.79
CA VAL A 60 2.65 -14.89 4.25
C VAL A 60 2.84 -15.47 5.64
N ARG A 61 3.97 -16.13 5.90
CA ARG A 61 4.29 -16.69 7.22
C ARG A 61 4.33 -15.61 8.29
N GLU A 62 5.07 -14.52 8.05
CA GLU A 62 5.18 -13.43 9.02
C GLU A 62 3.83 -12.74 9.24
N PHE A 63 3.03 -12.55 8.20
CA PHE A 63 1.68 -11.98 8.32
C PHE A 63 0.76 -12.84 9.19
N ILE A 64 0.78 -14.17 9.01
CA ILE A 64 -0.03 -15.10 9.83
C ILE A 64 0.42 -15.06 11.30
N ALA A 65 1.72 -14.87 11.54
CA ALA A 65 2.31 -14.82 12.88
C ALA A 65 2.13 -13.48 13.60
N LEU A 66 1.51 -12.47 12.98
CA LEU A 66 1.28 -11.17 13.63
C LEU A 66 0.32 -11.27 14.82
N PRO A 67 0.53 -10.49 15.89
CA PRO A 67 -0.47 -10.26 16.93
C PRO A 67 -1.83 -9.84 16.35
N ASP A 68 -2.94 -10.19 16.99
CA ASP A 68 -4.28 -10.00 16.41
C ASP A 68 -4.65 -8.53 16.17
N ASP A 69 -4.22 -7.64 17.06
CA ASP A 69 -4.36 -6.19 16.95
C ASP A 69 -3.61 -5.64 15.72
N VAL A 70 -2.34 -6.01 15.58
CA VAL A 70 -1.49 -5.62 14.42
C VAL A 70 -2.06 -6.22 13.15
N ARG A 71 -2.49 -7.48 13.18
CA ARG A 71 -3.08 -8.19 12.03
C ARG A 71 -4.38 -7.55 11.58
N GLY A 72 -5.19 -7.03 12.50
CA GLY A 72 -6.40 -6.26 12.21
C GLY A 72 -6.10 -4.99 11.39
N VAL A 73 -5.14 -4.18 11.86
CA VAL A 73 -4.67 -2.98 11.15
C VAL A 73 -4.11 -3.33 9.78
N MET A 74 -3.25 -4.35 9.71
CA MET A 74 -2.67 -4.81 8.46
C MET A 74 -3.73 -5.30 7.47
N ARG A 75 -4.78 -5.99 7.91
CA ARG A 75 -5.89 -6.40 7.01
C ARG A 75 -6.57 -5.20 6.37
N VAL A 76 -6.80 -4.12 7.11
CA VAL A 76 -7.40 -2.90 6.56
C VAL A 76 -6.47 -2.28 5.53
N ALA A 77 -5.20 -2.07 5.89
CA ALA A 77 -4.21 -1.47 5.00
C ALA A 77 -4.00 -2.29 3.72
N LEU A 78 -3.79 -3.60 3.83
CA LEU A 78 -3.58 -4.48 2.68
C LEU A 78 -4.81 -4.56 1.77
N LYS A 79 -6.01 -4.52 2.34
CA LYS A 79 -7.23 -4.44 1.54
C LYS A 79 -7.24 -3.17 0.69
N ARG A 80 -6.84 -2.03 1.25
CA ARG A 80 -6.76 -0.74 0.56
C ARG A 80 -5.66 -0.71 -0.49
N ILE A 81 -4.47 -1.22 -0.19
CA ILE A 81 -3.39 -1.38 -1.19
C ILE A 81 -3.85 -2.28 -2.35
N ASN A 82 -4.52 -3.40 -2.05
CA ASN A 82 -5.07 -4.27 -3.08
C ASN A 82 -6.10 -3.56 -3.96
N GLN A 83 -6.97 -2.73 -3.37
CA GLN A 83 -7.92 -1.93 -4.16
C GLN A 83 -7.19 -0.89 -5.02
N ALA A 84 -6.14 -0.24 -4.51
CA ALA A 84 -5.34 0.69 -5.31
C ALA A 84 -4.71 0.02 -6.54
N HIS A 85 -4.34 -1.26 -6.48
CA HIS A 85 -3.89 -2.00 -7.67
C HIS A 85 -4.99 -2.22 -8.71
N LEU A 86 -6.25 -2.34 -8.27
CA LEU A 86 -7.38 -2.64 -9.14
C LEU A 86 -7.94 -1.38 -9.81
N ARG A 87 -7.91 -0.23 -9.12
CA ARG A 87 -8.45 1.04 -9.63
C ARG A 87 -7.76 1.47 -10.94
N HIS A 88 -8.55 2.13 -11.79
CA HIS A 88 -8.05 2.68 -13.07
C HIS A 88 -7.77 4.17 -12.95
N ASP A 89 -8.68 4.92 -12.32
CA ASP A 89 -8.54 6.35 -12.09
C ASP A 89 -7.45 6.64 -11.04
N VAL A 90 -6.55 7.57 -11.38
CA VAL A 90 -5.42 7.94 -10.52
C VAL A 90 -5.86 8.55 -9.19
N GLY A 91 -6.98 9.27 -9.18
CA GLY A 91 -7.57 9.85 -7.99
C GLY A 91 -8.09 8.76 -7.06
N ASP A 92 -8.87 7.82 -7.58
CA ASP A 92 -9.38 6.69 -6.81
C ASP A 92 -8.23 5.85 -6.21
N LYS A 93 -7.17 5.60 -7.00
CA LYS A 93 -5.95 4.98 -6.50
C LYS A 93 -5.38 5.75 -5.30
N ALA A 94 -5.25 7.08 -5.43
CA ALA A 94 -4.75 7.92 -4.35
C ALA A 94 -5.65 7.91 -3.10
N VAL A 95 -6.97 7.77 -3.25
CA VAL A 95 -7.91 7.62 -2.12
C VAL A 95 -7.69 6.31 -1.36
N GLU A 96 -7.57 5.20 -2.08
CA GLU A 96 -7.31 3.89 -1.47
C GLU A 96 -5.94 3.91 -0.77
N LEU A 97 -4.90 4.47 -1.41
CA LEU A 97 -3.58 4.61 -0.79
C LEU A 97 -3.60 5.51 0.44
N ALA A 98 -4.19 6.70 0.38
CA ALA A 98 -4.29 7.59 1.55
C ALA A 98 -4.94 6.87 2.74
N THR A 99 -6.00 6.10 2.49
CA THR A 99 -6.65 5.29 3.53
C THR A 99 -5.72 4.19 4.08
N ALA A 100 -4.91 3.56 3.22
CA ALA A 100 -3.91 2.58 3.66
C ALA A 100 -2.83 3.21 4.55
N PHE A 101 -2.30 4.37 4.13
CA PHE A 101 -1.30 5.11 4.91
C PHE A 101 -1.86 5.59 6.25
N GLU A 102 -3.12 6.07 6.27
CA GLU A 102 -3.81 6.45 7.52
C GLU A 102 -3.98 5.26 8.46
N ALA A 103 -4.34 4.09 7.94
CA ALA A 103 -4.44 2.88 8.77
C ALA A 103 -3.09 2.45 9.35
N LEU A 104 -2.00 2.55 8.57
CA LEU A 104 -0.67 2.10 8.99
C LEU A 104 0.04 3.10 9.91
N LEU A 105 -0.10 4.40 9.65
CA LEU A 105 0.75 5.46 10.21
C LEU A 105 -0.03 6.55 10.95
N GLY A 106 -1.36 6.48 10.97
CA GLY A 106 -2.22 7.41 11.68
C GLY A 106 -2.28 7.12 13.18
N ASP A 107 -2.62 8.17 13.95
CA ASP A 107 -2.83 8.12 15.39
C ASP A 107 -4.31 8.40 15.78
N GLY A 108 -5.23 8.34 14.80
CA GLY A 108 -6.65 8.62 15.00
C GLY A 108 -7.00 10.11 15.13
N GLY A 109 -6.02 11.01 15.18
CA GLY A 109 -6.24 12.45 15.12
C GLY A 109 -6.67 12.91 13.72
N THR A 110 -7.29 14.09 13.61
CA THR A 110 -7.68 14.67 12.31
C THR A 110 -6.75 15.77 11.83
N ASN A 111 -6.06 16.45 12.74
CA ASN A 111 -5.16 17.56 12.40
C ASN A 111 -3.82 17.06 11.88
N GLU A 112 -3.34 17.71 10.82
CA GLU A 112 -1.99 17.54 10.25
C GLU A 112 -1.66 16.10 9.81
N MET A 113 -2.68 15.26 9.58
CA MET A 113 -2.52 13.85 9.24
C MET A 113 -1.56 13.62 8.06
N THR A 114 -1.69 14.43 6.99
CA THR A 114 -0.78 14.36 5.84
C THR A 114 0.67 14.58 6.23
N HIS A 115 0.95 15.58 7.08
CA HIS A 115 2.32 15.87 7.51
C HIS A 115 2.89 14.72 8.34
N LYS A 116 2.14 14.27 9.34
CA LYS A 116 2.51 13.13 10.20
C LYS A 116 2.80 11.88 9.38
N ILE A 117 1.89 11.52 8.49
CA ILE A 117 2.03 10.35 7.61
C ILE A 117 3.27 10.46 6.74
N THR A 118 3.51 11.62 6.13
CA THR A 118 4.71 11.83 5.30
C THR A 118 5.99 11.66 6.12
N VAL A 119 6.07 12.30 7.30
CA VAL A 119 7.25 12.20 8.18
C VAL A 119 7.46 10.76 8.66
N ARG A 120 6.42 10.11 9.16
CA ARG A 120 6.45 8.72 9.65
C ARG A 120 6.84 7.74 8.56
N SER A 121 6.28 7.88 7.35
CA SER A 121 6.63 7.03 6.19
C SER A 121 8.13 7.10 5.88
N VAL A 122 8.65 8.32 5.77
CA VAL A 122 10.04 8.57 5.39
C VAL A 122 11.01 8.10 6.48
N ARG A 123 10.70 8.37 7.75
CA ARG A 123 11.51 7.95 8.90
C ARG A 123 11.51 6.44 9.06
N LEU A 124 10.34 5.81 8.95
CA LEU A 124 10.21 4.37 9.10
C LEU A 124 10.98 3.62 8.01
N LEU A 125 10.92 4.09 6.76
CA LEU A 125 11.66 3.47 5.65
C LEU A 125 13.17 3.74 5.70
N GLY A 126 13.61 4.81 6.38
CA GLY A 126 15.03 5.15 6.48
C GLY A 126 15.64 5.54 5.13
N GLY A 127 16.88 5.09 4.88
CA GLY A 127 17.64 5.42 3.67
C GLY A 127 18.42 6.74 3.76
N THR A 128 19.04 7.12 2.64
CA THR A 128 19.81 8.34 2.45
C THR A 128 18.92 9.59 2.51
N LEU A 129 19.51 10.76 2.75
CA LEU A 129 18.77 12.04 2.68
C LEU A 129 18.04 12.20 1.35
N SER A 130 18.69 11.78 0.25
CA SER A 130 18.12 11.91 -1.08
C SER A 130 16.86 11.07 -1.27
N GLU A 131 16.90 9.80 -0.87
CA GLU A 131 15.74 8.90 -0.92
C GLU A 131 14.61 9.42 -0.04
N ARG A 132 14.93 9.96 1.13
CA ARG A 132 13.95 10.54 2.06
C ARG A 132 13.23 11.74 1.46
N GLU A 133 13.96 12.63 0.77
CA GLU A 133 13.39 13.78 0.08
C GLU A 133 12.46 13.35 -1.06
N ILE A 134 12.87 12.36 -1.86
CA ILE A 134 12.05 11.79 -2.95
C ILE A 134 10.76 11.21 -2.37
N ASN A 135 10.87 10.34 -1.36
CA ASN A 135 9.72 9.71 -0.71
C ASN A 135 8.77 10.76 -0.11
N LYS A 136 9.31 11.81 0.51
CA LYS A 136 8.52 12.93 1.04
C LYS A 136 7.70 13.60 -0.06
N VAL A 137 8.31 13.89 -1.20
CA VAL A 137 7.62 14.53 -2.34
C VAL A 137 6.53 13.61 -2.88
N ILE A 138 6.83 12.32 -3.07
CA ILE A 138 5.87 11.33 -3.58
C ILE A 138 4.62 11.26 -2.68
N VAL A 139 4.80 11.06 -1.37
CA VAL A 139 3.66 10.95 -0.44
C VAL A 139 2.83 12.24 -0.42
N ASN A 140 3.47 13.40 -0.34
CA ASN A 140 2.76 14.68 -0.36
C ASN A 140 1.96 14.91 -1.65
N LYS A 141 2.51 14.49 -2.80
CA LYS A 141 1.83 14.64 -4.09
C LYS A 141 0.68 13.65 -4.24
N MET A 142 0.81 12.42 -3.74
CA MET A 142 -0.31 11.47 -3.63
C MET A 142 -1.47 12.08 -2.83
N TYR A 143 -1.20 12.70 -1.66
CA TYR A 143 -2.25 13.40 -0.90
C TYR A 143 -2.84 14.60 -1.64
N SER A 144 -2.03 15.32 -2.42
CA SER A 144 -2.52 16.42 -3.26
C SER A 144 -3.48 15.92 -4.35
N VAL A 145 -3.18 14.78 -4.97
CA VAL A 145 -4.04 14.11 -5.95
C VAL A 145 -5.36 13.69 -5.32
N ARG A 146 -5.32 12.99 -4.16
CA ARG A 146 -6.50 12.60 -3.38
C ARG A 146 -7.35 13.81 -3.02
N SER A 147 -6.73 14.87 -2.49
CA SER A 147 -7.41 16.11 -2.11
C SER A 147 -8.11 16.75 -3.31
N LYS A 148 -7.44 16.83 -4.46
CA LYS A 148 -8.01 17.39 -5.68
C LYS A 148 -9.22 16.58 -6.15
N LEU A 149 -9.10 15.26 -6.21
CA LEU A 149 -10.24 14.39 -6.56
C LEU A 149 -11.45 14.64 -5.65
N VAL A 150 -11.25 14.62 -4.33
CA VAL A 150 -12.35 14.73 -3.36
C VAL A 150 -13.03 16.10 -3.42
N HIS A 151 -12.29 17.18 -3.68
CA HIS A 151 -12.85 18.54 -3.70
C HIS A 151 -13.33 18.99 -5.08
N THR A 152 -12.71 18.54 -6.16
CA THR A 152 -13.03 19.02 -7.53
C THR A 152 -13.62 17.94 -8.43
N GLY A 153 -13.69 16.69 -7.97
CA GLY A 153 -14.19 15.54 -8.73
C GLY A 153 -13.34 15.17 -9.95
N LYS A 154 -12.17 15.79 -10.14
CA LYS A 154 -11.34 15.63 -11.34
C LYS A 154 -9.86 15.75 -11.00
N VAL A 155 -9.06 14.80 -11.48
CA VAL A 155 -7.59 14.88 -11.47
C VAL A 155 -7.10 15.10 -12.90
N ASP A 156 -6.03 15.89 -13.03
CA ASP A 156 -5.35 16.03 -14.31
C ASP A 156 -4.19 15.02 -14.33
N GLU A 157 -4.38 13.93 -15.07
CA GLU A 157 -3.43 12.83 -15.17
C GLU A 157 -2.17 13.25 -15.95
N THR A 158 -2.31 14.21 -16.85
CA THR A 158 -1.23 14.66 -17.76
C THR A 158 -0.30 15.68 -17.11
N LYS A 159 -0.73 16.30 -16.01
CA LYS A 159 0.05 17.29 -15.28
C LYS A 159 1.33 16.64 -14.76
N LYS A 160 2.47 17.15 -15.24
CA LYS A 160 3.80 16.76 -14.76
C LYS A 160 4.23 17.60 -13.57
N VAL A 161 4.94 16.98 -12.64
CA VAL A 161 5.51 17.59 -11.45
C VAL A 161 6.99 17.25 -11.41
N ASN A 162 7.82 18.26 -11.13
CA ASN A 162 9.23 18.06 -10.92
C ASN A 162 9.49 17.39 -9.56
N VAL A 163 10.12 16.22 -9.60
CA VAL A 163 10.65 15.50 -8.43
C VAL A 163 12.15 15.36 -8.65
N ARG A 164 12.94 16.24 -8.02
CA ARG A 164 14.42 16.28 -8.10
C ARG A 164 15.00 16.27 -9.52
N GLY A 165 14.36 16.97 -10.47
CA GLY A 165 14.82 17.07 -11.86
C GLY A 165 14.11 16.13 -12.83
N GLU A 166 13.37 15.14 -12.33
CA GLU A 166 12.53 14.27 -13.15
C GLU A 166 11.10 14.82 -13.21
N GLN A 167 10.48 14.74 -14.38
CA GLN A 167 9.11 15.20 -14.60
C GLN A 167 8.16 14.00 -14.57
N LEU A 168 7.49 13.79 -13.44
CA LEU A 168 6.57 12.68 -13.23
C LEU A 168 5.12 13.13 -13.40
N THR A 169 4.32 12.32 -14.07
CA THR A 169 2.87 12.44 -14.15
C THR A 169 2.20 12.10 -12.82
N SER A 170 0.94 12.51 -12.65
CA SER A 170 0.14 12.10 -11.48
C SER A 170 0.09 10.58 -11.33
N GLN A 171 0.00 9.85 -12.45
CA GLN A 171 -0.05 8.39 -12.46
C GLN A 171 1.25 7.77 -11.94
N GLU A 172 2.39 8.20 -12.46
CA GLU A 172 3.71 7.71 -12.02
C GLU A 172 3.95 7.99 -10.53
N ILE A 173 3.54 9.18 -10.05
CA ILE A 173 3.65 9.54 -8.62
C ILE A 173 2.83 8.59 -7.76
N VAL A 174 1.58 8.30 -8.15
CA VAL A 174 0.70 7.42 -7.38
C VAL A 174 1.17 5.97 -7.43
N ASP A 175 1.72 5.51 -8.55
CA ASP A 175 2.32 4.18 -8.64
C ASP A 175 3.59 4.06 -7.77
N GLN A 176 4.42 5.10 -7.72
CA GLN A 176 5.55 5.15 -6.77
C GLN A 176 5.06 5.20 -5.31
N ALA A 177 4.00 5.94 -5.01
CA ALA A 177 3.40 5.98 -3.68
C ALA A 177 2.84 4.61 -3.26
N LEU A 178 2.30 3.86 -4.21
CA LEU A 178 1.85 2.49 -3.98
C LEU A 178 3.02 1.57 -3.60
N LEU A 179 4.16 1.68 -4.28
CA LEU A 179 5.36 0.92 -3.92
C LEU A 179 5.88 1.30 -2.53
N LEU A 180 5.79 2.58 -2.16
CA LEU A 180 6.10 3.03 -0.79
C LEU A 180 5.14 2.43 0.23
N GLY A 181 3.84 2.38 -0.07
CA GLY A 181 2.84 1.74 0.78
C GLY A 181 3.13 0.25 1.01
N VAL A 182 3.52 -0.47 -0.05
CA VAL A 182 3.99 -1.86 0.04
C VAL A 182 5.22 -1.97 0.94
N ARG A 183 6.23 -1.12 0.76
CA ARG A 183 7.45 -1.14 1.60
C ARG A 183 7.15 -0.86 3.07
N VAL A 184 6.29 0.11 3.37
CA VAL A 184 5.86 0.44 4.75
C VAL A 184 5.16 -0.76 5.38
N ALA A 185 4.18 -1.34 4.68
CA ALA A 185 3.44 -2.50 5.15
C ALA A 185 4.36 -3.70 5.38
N THR A 186 5.28 -3.98 4.46
CA THR A 186 6.29 -5.04 4.59
C THR A 186 7.17 -4.81 5.80
N LYS A 187 7.64 -3.58 6.04
CA LYS A 187 8.45 -3.26 7.22
C LYS A 187 7.70 -3.50 8.52
N ILE A 188 6.43 -3.09 8.61
CA ILE A 188 5.58 -3.32 9.80
C ILE A 188 5.38 -4.83 10.04
N ILE A 189 5.17 -5.63 8.99
CA ILE A 189 5.07 -7.09 9.13
C ILE A 189 6.32 -7.68 9.76
N PHE A 190 7.50 -7.28 9.28
CA PHE A 190 8.77 -7.79 9.81
C PHE A 190 9.10 -7.26 11.21
N ASP A 191 8.71 -6.02 11.52
CA ASP A 191 8.88 -5.45 12.87
C ASP A 191 7.86 -6.05 13.88
N LYS A 192 6.82 -6.75 13.39
CA LYS A 192 5.74 -7.42 14.15
C LYS A 192 4.93 -6.52 15.08
N LYS A 193 5.02 -5.20 14.90
CA LYS A 193 4.33 -4.20 15.72
C LYS A 193 4.01 -2.95 14.92
N ILE A 194 2.91 -2.29 15.26
CA ILE A 194 2.69 -0.89 14.91
C ILE A 194 3.51 -0.05 15.91
N PRO A 195 4.39 0.85 15.44
CA PRO A 195 5.08 1.78 16.34
C PRO A 195 4.09 2.60 17.17
N ASP A 196 4.44 2.85 18.42
CA ASP A 196 3.86 3.96 19.17
C ASP A 196 4.27 5.25 18.45
N TRP A 197 3.32 5.87 17.75
CA TRP A 197 3.61 6.99 16.89
C TRP A 197 3.99 8.25 17.64
N GLU A 198 3.47 8.46 18.86
CA GLU A 198 3.85 9.60 19.69
C GLU A 198 5.31 9.47 20.12
N ALA A 199 5.69 8.29 20.61
CA ALA A 199 7.08 8.00 20.97
C ALA A 199 8.01 7.99 19.75
N PHE A 200 7.52 7.50 18.61
CA PHE A 200 8.26 7.46 17.36
C PHE A 200 8.59 8.88 16.87
N ASP A 201 7.66 9.82 16.97
CA ASP A 201 7.83 11.17 16.47
C ASP A 201 8.90 11.96 17.24
N ILE A 202 9.08 11.69 18.53
CA ILE A 202 10.07 12.40 19.38
C ILE A 202 11.45 11.72 19.45
N ARG A 203 11.57 10.43 19.13
CA ARG A 203 12.85 9.71 19.24
C ARG A 203 13.82 10.11 18.13
N GLU A 204 15.05 10.48 18.48
CA GLU A 204 16.11 10.58 17.49
C GLU A 204 16.42 9.19 16.90
N HIS A 205 16.34 9.07 15.57
CA HIS A 205 16.90 7.92 14.89
C HIS A 205 18.36 8.23 14.59
N CYS A 206 19.29 7.65 15.35
CA CYS A 206 20.70 7.65 15.00
C CYS A 206 20.83 7.11 13.58
N ALA A 207 21.32 7.95 12.66
CA ALA A 207 21.81 7.45 11.39
C ALA A 207 22.94 6.47 11.73
N VAL A 208 22.80 5.21 11.33
CA VAL A 208 23.94 4.28 11.32
C VAL A 208 24.92 4.87 10.32
N ILE A 209 25.90 5.61 10.81
CA ILE A 209 27.09 5.98 10.04
C ILE A 209 27.82 4.65 9.87
N PRO A 210 28.02 4.15 8.64
CA PRO A 210 28.85 2.95 8.47
C PRO A 210 30.24 3.28 9.01
N GLU A 211 30.67 2.52 10.00
CA GLU A 211 32.05 2.56 10.49
C GLU A 211 32.97 2.27 9.31
N ILE A 212 33.88 3.20 9.04
CA ILE A 212 34.96 3.03 8.08
C ILE A 212 35.96 2.12 8.78
N GLU A 213 35.94 0.82 8.47
CA GLU A 213 37.10 -0.07 8.61
C GLU A 213 38.01 0.04 7.39
#